data_AF-A0A8J4QKN8-F1
#
_entry.id   AF-A0A8J4QKN8-F1
#
_cell.length_a   1.000
_cell.length_b   1.000
_cell.length_c   1.000
_cell.angle_alpha   90.00
_cell.angle_beta   90.00
_cell.angle_gamma   90.00
#
_symmetry.space_group_name_H-M   'P 1'
#
loop_
_entity.id
_entity.type
_entity.pdbx_description
1 polymer ?
#
loop_
_entity_poly.entity_id
_entity_poly.type
_entity_poly.pdbx_seq_one_letter_code
_entity_poly.pdbx_strand_id
1 'polypeptide(L)'
;MFPIEQVNNDPHFLLRKAHAATSSIGSATVIVAMLERNGILKISSVGDCGLRVIREGQIIFSTSPQEHYFDCPYQLSSKVVGQTYLDAMVNNVELTEGDTTVMGSDGLFDNVFDHEIVSTIARCRDVVEAAKALANLASNHSMDSNFDSPYSLEARSKGFDVPIWRKILGMKLTGGKLDDITVVKELWSRHEAGMHIYARASAKGKRVQSNMGAKNNAIVMPDANEDATLNALVAAGFGAAGQRCMALSTVVFVGGLKSCENKLVERAKALKVNAGTEPNADLGPVISKQAKE
;
A
#
# COMPACT_ATOMS: atom_id res chain seq x y z
N MET A 1 -15.10 31.09 2.04
CA MET A 1 -15.47 29.95 2.91
C MET A 1 -16.01 28.86 1.99
N PHE A 2 -15.16 27.94 1.54
CA PHE A 2 -15.60 26.81 0.72
C PHE A 2 -16.38 25.85 1.63
N PRO A 3 -17.57 25.38 1.23
CA PRO A 3 -18.30 24.41 2.04
C PRO A 3 -17.48 23.13 2.14
N ILE A 4 -17.30 22.64 3.36
CA ILE A 4 -16.73 21.32 3.62
C ILE A 4 -17.78 20.31 3.13
N GLU A 5 -17.80 20.03 1.83
CA GLU A 5 -18.50 18.86 1.30
C GLU A 5 -17.92 17.66 2.03
N GLN A 6 -18.77 16.96 2.80
CA GLN A 6 -18.44 15.67 3.38
C GLN A 6 -17.77 14.82 2.30
N VAL A 7 -16.55 14.34 2.57
CA VAL A 7 -15.95 13.29 1.76
C VAL A 7 -16.91 12.10 1.88
N ASN A 8 -17.78 11.92 0.88
CA ASN A 8 -18.51 10.68 0.74
C ASN A 8 -17.45 9.58 0.70
N ASN A 9 -17.58 8.55 1.54
CA ASN A 9 -16.70 7.38 1.57
C ASN A 9 -16.86 6.56 0.28
N ASP A 10 -16.46 7.17 -0.83
CA ASP A 10 -16.66 6.73 -2.19
C ASP A 10 -15.35 6.96 -2.97
N PRO A 11 -14.59 5.88 -3.24
CA PRO A 11 -13.31 5.98 -3.93
C PRO A 11 -13.46 6.53 -5.37
N HIS A 12 -14.59 6.30 -6.01
CA HIS A 12 -14.86 6.80 -7.37
C HIS A 12 -15.03 8.33 -7.38
N PHE A 13 -15.76 8.86 -6.41
CA PHE A 13 -15.89 10.31 -6.23
C PHE A 13 -14.56 10.97 -5.83
N LEU A 14 -13.74 10.28 -5.04
CA LEU A 14 -12.40 10.74 -4.69
C LEU A 14 -11.51 10.85 -5.93
N LEU A 15 -11.50 9.84 -6.81
CA LEU A 15 -10.78 9.89 -8.08
C LEU A 15 -11.21 11.08 -8.93
N ARG A 16 -12.52 11.33 -9.05
CA ARG A 16 -13.05 12.51 -9.77
C ARG A 16 -12.45 13.82 -9.25
N LYS A 17 -12.49 14.03 -7.94
CA LYS A 17 -11.99 15.26 -7.31
C LYS A 17 -10.47 15.38 -7.46
N ALA A 18 -9.73 14.29 -7.23
CA ALA A 18 -8.28 14.27 -7.32
C ALA A 18 -7.79 14.55 -8.75
N HIS A 19 -8.39 13.90 -9.75
CA HIS A 19 -8.07 14.11 -11.16
C HIS A 19 -8.33 15.55 -11.59
N ALA A 20 -9.51 16.10 -11.25
CA ALA A 20 -9.85 17.48 -11.59
C ALA A 20 -8.95 18.53 -10.91
N ALA A 21 -8.39 18.20 -9.75
CA ALA A 21 -7.50 19.10 -9.00
C ALA A 21 -6.02 19.00 -9.41
N THR A 22 -5.63 17.97 -10.17
CA THR A 22 -4.24 17.77 -10.58
C THR A 22 -3.87 18.74 -11.70
N SER A 23 -2.89 19.60 -11.44
CA SER A 23 -2.35 20.57 -12.40
C SER A 23 -1.04 20.12 -13.05
N SER A 24 -0.39 19.09 -12.49
CA SER A 24 0.84 18.52 -13.02
C SER A 24 0.60 17.87 -14.39
N ILE A 25 1.55 18.05 -15.30
CA ILE A 25 1.51 17.43 -16.63
C ILE A 25 1.93 15.97 -16.50
N GLY A 26 1.10 15.06 -17.01
CA GLY A 26 1.40 13.63 -17.00
C GLY A 26 0.16 12.75 -17.12
N SER A 27 0.36 11.46 -16.89
CA SER A 27 -0.70 10.48 -16.72
C SER A 27 -0.27 9.41 -15.72
N ALA A 28 -1.26 8.74 -15.13
CA ALA A 28 -1.01 7.67 -14.18
C ALA A 28 -2.15 6.64 -14.20
N THR A 29 -1.79 5.39 -13.93
CA THR A 29 -2.74 4.38 -13.47
C THR A 29 -2.96 4.56 -11.98
N VAL A 30 -4.12 4.17 -11.48
CA VAL A 30 -4.49 4.42 -10.09
C VAL A 30 -5.46 3.36 -9.58
N ILE A 31 -5.30 3.02 -8.30
CA ILE A 31 -6.28 2.25 -7.54
C ILE A 31 -6.47 2.90 -6.18
N VAL A 32 -7.73 3.07 -5.79
CA VAL A 32 -8.12 3.58 -4.48
C VAL A 32 -9.00 2.53 -3.83
N ALA A 33 -8.62 2.10 -2.63
CA ALA A 33 -9.41 1.20 -1.80
C ALA A 33 -9.78 1.90 -0.48
N MET A 34 -11.05 1.84 -0.10
CA MET A 34 -11.60 2.43 1.12
C MET A 34 -12.38 1.37 1.88
N LEU A 35 -11.93 1.04 3.08
CA LEU A 35 -12.59 0.06 3.94
C LEU A 35 -13.61 0.75 4.86
N GLU A 36 -14.87 0.36 4.73
CA GLU A 36 -15.94 0.80 5.60
C GLU A 36 -15.96 0.01 6.92
N ARG A 37 -16.56 0.62 7.95
CA ARG A 37 -16.68 0.01 9.29
C ARG A 37 -17.51 -1.27 9.31
N ASN A 38 -18.38 -1.48 8.33
CA ASN A 38 -19.17 -2.69 8.16
C ASN A 38 -18.35 -3.86 7.56
N GLY A 39 -17.09 -3.63 7.13
CA GLY A 39 -16.23 -4.62 6.49
C GLY A 39 -16.27 -4.60 4.97
N ILE A 40 -16.99 -3.66 4.34
CA ILE A 40 -17.02 -3.53 2.88
C ILE A 40 -15.79 -2.73 2.43
N LEU A 41 -14.91 -3.37 1.66
CA LEU A 41 -13.82 -2.73 0.93
C LEU A 41 -14.35 -2.21 -0.41
N LYS A 42 -14.51 -0.89 -0.52
CA LYS A 42 -14.86 -0.21 -1.77
C LYS A 42 -13.60 0.07 -2.56
N ILE A 43 -13.59 -0.27 -3.84
CA ILE A 43 -12.42 -0.15 -4.71
C ILE A 43 -12.83 0.63 -5.95
N SER A 44 -11.99 1.58 -6.36
CA SER A 44 -12.10 2.26 -7.66
C SER A 44 -10.72 2.28 -8.32
N SER A 45 -10.62 1.82 -9.56
CA SER A 45 -9.35 1.73 -10.28
C SER A 45 -9.46 2.19 -11.72
N VAL A 46 -8.40 2.80 -12.25
CA VAL A 46 -8.19 3.13 -13.66
C VAL A 46 -6.81 2.62 -14.06
N GLY A 47 -6.75 1.70 -15.03
CA GLY A 47 -5.51 1.13 -15.52
C GLY A 47 -5.24 -0.27 -14.98
N ASP A 48 -3.98 -0.57 -14.68
CA ASP A 48 -3.45 -1.91 -14.41
C ASP A 48 -2.86 -2.08 -12.99
N CYS A 49 -2.97 -1.05 -12.14
CA CYS A 49 -2.76 -1.24 -10.71
C CYS A 49 -3.68 -2.34 -10.18
N GLY A 50 -3.13 -3.22 -9.33
CA GLY A 50 -3.84 -4.41 -8.88
C GLY A 50 -4.17 -4.43 -7.39
N LEU A 51 -5.23 -5.17 -7.05
CA LEU A 51 -5.59 -5.56 -5.69
C LEU A 51 -5.95 -7.05 -5.66
N ARG A 52 -5.45 -7.75 -4.64
CA ARG A 52 -5.82 -9.12 -4.27
C ARG A 52 -6.34 -9.14 -2.85
N VAL A 53 -7.43 -9.88 -2.60
CA VAL A 53 -7.87 -10.24 -1.25
C VAL A 53 -7.61 -11.72 -1.05
N ILE A 54 -6.89 -12.04 0.02
CA ILE A 54 -6.47 -13.38 0.36
C ILE A 54 -7.15 -13.77 1.67
N ARG A 55 -7.86 -14.90 1.65
CA ARG A 55 -8.54 -15.50 2.80
C ARG A 55 -8.10 -16.95 2.91
N GLU A 56 -7.61 -17.34 4.08
CA GLU A 56 -7.19 -18.73 4.36
C GLU A 56 -6.23 -19.32 3.31
N GLY A 57 -5.30 -18.49 2.81
CA GLY A 57 -4.32 -18.90 1.80
C GLY A 57 -4.88 -19.03 0.38
N GLN A 58 -6.06 -18.49 0.10
CA GLN A 58 -6.65 -18.46 -1.23
C GLN A 58 -6.99 -17.04 -1.64
N ILE A 59 -6.79 -16.71 -2.92
CA ILE A 59 -7.24 -15.43 -3.49
C ILE A 59 -8.75 -15.53 -3.71
N ILE A 60 -9.51 -14.77 -2.94
CA ILE A 60 -10.98 -14.70 -3.04
C ILE A 60 -11.45 -13.55 -3.92
N PHE A 61 -10.59 -12.57 -4.17
CA PHE A 61 -10.88 -11.44 -5.04
C PHE A 61 -9.60 -10.94 -5.72
N SER A 62 -9.75 -10.55 -6.98
CA SER A 62 -8.68 -10.04 -7.83
C SER A 62 -9.26 -8.97 -8.77
N THR A 63 -8.65 -7.79 -8.79
CA THR A 63 -8.97 -6.78 -9.81
C THR A 63 -8.41 -7.19 -11.18
N SER A 64 -9.16 -6.87 -12.23
CA SER A 64 -8.73 -7.05 -13.62
C SER A 64 -8.14 -5.75 -14.17
N PRO A 65 -6.99 -5.79 -14.87
CA PRO A 65 -6.43 -4.63 -15.55
C PRO A 65 -7.35 -4.06 -16.63
N GLN A 66 -7.29 -2.75 -16.84
CA GLN A 66 -7.95 -2.03 -17.93
C GLN A 66 -6.91 -1.50 -18.90
N GLU A 67 -6.95 -1.94 -20.15
CA GLU A 67 -5.99 -1.61 -21.19
C GLU A 67 -6.66 -1.32 -22.54
N HIS A 68 -6.05 -0.46 -23.35
CA HIS A 68 -6.45 -0.26 -24.75
C HIS A 68 -5.95 -1.41 -25.63
N TYR A 69 -4.74 -1.85 -25.35
CA TYR A 69 -4.04 -3.01 -25.89
C TYR A 69 -2.90 -3.35 -24.93
N PHE A 70 -2.27 -4.50 -25.14
CA PHE A 70 -1.20 -5.00 -24.27
C PHE A 70 -0.15 -3.93 -23.94
N ASP A 71 0.13 -3.74 -22.64
CA ASP A 71 1.09 -2.77 -22.09
C ASP A 71 0.73 -1.29 -22.37
N CYS A 72 -0.54 -1.01 -22.68
CA CYS A 72 -1.08 0.34 -22.84
C CYS A 72 -2.32 0.53 -21.95
N PRO A 73 -2.12 0.82 -20.65
CA PRO A 73 -3.21 0.87 -19.69
C PRO A 73 -4.09 2.10 -19.88
N TYR A 74 -5.32 1.96 -19.38
CA TYR A 74 -6.18 3.10 -19.10
C TYR A 74 -5.49 4.00 -18.10
N GLN A 75 -5.59 5.31 -18.28
CA GLN A 75 -4.81 6.25 -17.49
C GLN A 75 -5.52 7.58 -17.34
N LEU A 76 -5.53 8.10 -16.12
CA LEU A 76 -5.97 9.47 -15.86
C LEU A 76 -4.87 10.40 -16.33
N SER A 77 -5.20 11.38 -17.17
CA SER A 77 -4.22 12.27 -17.78
C SER A 77 -4.58 13.75 -17.64
N SER A 78 -3.56 14.60 -17.67
CA SER A 78 -3.71 16.06 -17.85
C SER A 78 -4.14 16.43 -19.28
N LYS A 79 -4.07 15.51 -20.25
CA LYS A 79 -4.50 15.72 -21.64
C LYS A 79 -5.94 15.26 -21.86
N VAL A 80 -6.64 15.92 -22.79
CA VAL A 80 -8.05 15.66 -23.13
C VAL A 80 -8.30 14.24 -23.68
N VAL A 81 -7.26 13.57 -24.18
CA VAL A 81 -7.36 12.23 -24.80
C VAL A 81 -7.28 11.09 -23.75
N GLY A 82 -7.03 11.40 -22.48
CA GLY A 82 -6.96 10.41 -21.40
C GLY A 82 -8.32 9.92 -20.91
N GLN A 83 -8.31 8.81 -20.15
CA GLN A 83 -9.49 8.35 -19.42
C GLN A 83 -9.85 9.32 -18.32
N THR A 84 -11.09 9.23 -17.86
CA THR A 84 -11.62 9.98 -16.73
C THR A 84 -12.07 9.02 -15.63
N TYR A 85 -12.48 9.57 -14.50
CA TYR A 85 -13.09 8.79 -13.42
C TYR A 85 -14.28 7.93 -13.89
N LEU A 86 -14.99 8.33 -14.96
CA LEU A 86 -16.12 7.57 -15.51
C LEU A 86 -15.72 6.21 -16.09
N ASP A 87 -14.45 6.05 -16.46
CA ASP A 87 -13.90 4.82 -17.01
C ASP A 87 -13.40 3.88 -15.90
N ALA A 88 -13.47 4.31 -14.64
CA ALA A 88 -12.95 3.54 -13.52
C ALA A 88 -13.79 2.28 -13.27
N MET A 89 -13.09 1.17 -13.05
CA MET A 89 -13.70 -0.04 -12.50
C MET A 89 -14.00 0.18 -11.02
N VAL A 90 -15.26 -0.04 -10.63
CA VAL A 90 -15.72 0.08 -9.24
C VAL A 90 -16.16 -1.29 -8.72
N ASN A 91 -15.57 -1.73 -7.61
CA ASN A 91 -15.90 -3.00 -6.98
C ASN A 91 -16.14 -2.82 -5.48
N ASN A 92 -16.93 -3.71 -4.90
CA ASN A 92 -17.10 -3.84 -3.45
C ASN A 92 -16.81 -5.27 -3.04
N VAL A 93 -15.98 -5.45 -2.02
CA VAL A 93 -15.61 -6.77 -1.49
C VAL A 93 -15.89 -6.82 -0.01
N GLU A 94 -16.61 -7.83 0.47
CA GLU A 94 -16.84 -8.03 1.90
C GLU A 94 -15.65 -8.75 2.53
N LEU A 95 -14.95 -8.03 3.42
CA LEU A 95 -13.80 -8.56 4.16
C LEU A 95 -14.23 -9.20 5.48
N THR A 96 -13.63 -10.35 5.76
CA THR A 96 -13.71 -11.04 7.06
C THR A 96 -12.41 -10.89 7.83
N GLU A 97 -12.50 -10.88 9.15
CA GLU A 97 -11.31 -10.77 10.01
C GLU A 97 -10.28 -11.85 9.67
N GLY A 98 -9.01 -11.44 9.56
CA GLY A 98 -7.92 -12.30 9.07
C GLY A 98 -7.67 -12.21 7.57
N ASP A 99 -8.56 -11.60 6.78
CA ASP A 99 -8.31 -11.32 5.38
C ASP A 99 -7.07 -10.43 5.21
N THR A 100 -6.25 -10.77 4.23
CA THR A 100 -5.09 -9.98 3.84
C THR A 100 -5.34 -9.36 2.47
N THR A 101 -5.18 -8.04 2.40
CA THR A 101 -5.24 -7.31 1.14
C THR A 101 -3.84 -6.99 0.67
N VAL A 102 -3.57 -7.21 -0.61
CA VAL A 102 -2.33 -6.82 -1.30
C VAL A 102 -2.70 -5.89 -2.43
N MET A 103 -2.09 -4.72 -2.46
CA MET A 103 -2.24 -3.73 -3.53
C MET A 103 -0.87 -3.37 -4.08
N GLY A 104 -0.80 -3.04 -5.37
CA GLY A 104 0.45 -2.61 -5.98
C GLY A 104 0.30 -2.07 -7.39
N SER A 105 1.41 -1.59 -7.92
CA SER A 105 1.55 -1.27 -9.35
C SER A 105 1.60 -2.55 -10.19
N ASP A 106 1.45 -2.39 -11.50
CA ASP A 106 1.71 -3.44 -12.50
C ASP A 106 3.09 -4.08 -12.30
N GLY A 107 4.12 -3.31 -11.94
CA GLY A 107 5.45 -3.84 -11.62
C GLY A 107 5.47 -5.01 -10.60
N LEU A 108 4.52 -5.07 -9.67
CA LEU A 108 4.33 -6.25 -8.81
C LEU A 108 3.69 -7.41 -9.58
N PHE A 109 2.52 -7.17 -10.20
CA PHE A 109 1.68 -8.22 -10.77
C PHE A 109 2.20 -8.78 -12.09
N ASP A 110 3.01 -8.02 -12.80
CA ASP A 110 3.73 -8.42 -14.02
C ASP A 110 4.91 -9.36 -13.73
N ASN A 111 5.42 -9.33 -12.50
CA ASN A 111 6.63 -10.03 -12.09
C ASN A 111 6.41 -11.10 -11.01
N VAL A 112 5.24 -11.17 -10.37
CA VAL A 112 4.97 -12.12 -9.28
C VAL A 112 3.66 -12.84 -9.53
N PHE A 113 3.70 -14.18 -9.52
CA PHE A 113 2.48 -14.96 -9.66
C PHE A 113 1.63 -14.94 -8.39
N ASP A 114 0.32 -15.05 -8.55
CA ASP A 114 -0.66 -15.14 -7.46
C ASP A 114 -0.29 -16.20 -6.39
N HIS A 115 0.19 -17.37 -6.80
CA HIS A 115 0.62 -18.43 -5.86
C HIS A 115 1.87 -18.04 -5.07
N GLU A 116 2.76 -17.25 -5.66
CA GLU A 116 3.96 -16.74 -4.98
C GLU A 116 3.57 -15.64 -3.99
N ILE A 117 2.62 -14.77 -4.34
CA ILE A 117 2.06 -13.76 -3.44
C ILE A 117 1.52 -14.43 -2.18
N VAL A 118 0.65 -15.43 -2.36
CA VAL A 118 0.06 -16.22 -1.26
C VAL A 118 1.16 -16.88 -0.43
N SER A 119 2.12 -17.56 -1.06
CA SER A 119 3.18 -18.28 -0.35
C SER A 119 4.10 -17.35 0.45
N THR A 120 4.37 -16.15 -0.08
CA THR A 120 5.20 -15.14 0.57
C THR A 120 4.49 -14.59 1.80
N ILE A 121 3.20 -14.28 1.67
CA ILE A 121 2.40 -13.78 2.78
C ILE A 121 2.27 -14.82 3.89
N ALA A 122 2.09 -16.09 3.54
CA ALA A 122 1.99 -17.18 4.51
C ALA A 122 3.28 -17.38 5.35
N ARG A 123 4.44 -16.94 4.83
CA ARG A 123 5.73 -17.05 5.52
C ARG A 123 6.03 -15.85 6.43
N CYS A 124 5.39 -14.71 6.19
CA CYS A 124 5.66 -13.48 6.90
C CYS A 124 4.67 -13.29 8.05
N ARG A 125 5.18 -12.93 9.23
CA ARG A 125 4.32 -12.70 10.41
C ARG A 125 3.74 -11.30 10.41
N ASP A 126 4.50 -10.33 9.92
CA ASP A 126 4.12 -8.94 9.92
C ASP A 126 3.77 -8.41 8.51
N VAL A 127 3.15 -7.23 8.51
CA VAL A 127 2.64 -6.60 7.29
C VAL A 127 3.75 -5.96 6.46
N VAL A 128 4.71 -5.33 7.12
CA VAL A 128 5.87 -4.65 6.53
C VAL A 128 6.84 -5.68 5.95
N GLU A 129 7.13 -6.76 6.68
CA GLU A 129 7.95 -7.87 6.20
C GLU A 129 7.38 -8.47 4.92
N ALA A 130 6.07 -8.75 4.90
CA ALA A 130 5.42 -9.29 3.71
C ALA A 130 5.47 -8.33 2.52
N ALA A 131 5.20 -7.03 2.74
CA ALA A 131 5.27 -6.02 1.68
C ALA A 131 6.70 -5.91 1.11
N LYS A 132 7.71 -5.91 1.98
CA LYS A 132 9.12 -5.89 1.57
C LYS A 132 9.53 -7.17 0.86
N ALA A 133 9.09 -8.33 1.33
CA ALA A 133 9.38 -9.62 0.71
C ALA A 133 8.78 -9.71 -0.70
N LEU A 134 7.53 -9.26 -0.87
CA LEU A 134 6.88 -9.18 -2.18
C LEU A 134 7.59 -8.19 -3.12
N ALA A 135 7.96 -7.00 -2.63
CA ALA A 135 8.68 -6.02 -3.44
C ALA A 135 10.06 -6.53 -3.88
N ASN A 136 10.80 -7.19 -2.98
CA ASN A 136 12.08 -7.81 -3.31
C ASN A 136 11.92 -8.97 -4.30
N LEU A 137 10.88 -9.79 -4.14
CA LEU A 137 10.60 -10.89 -5.05
C LEU A 137 10.31 -10.36 -6.46
N ALA A 138 9.41 -9.38 -6.57
CA ALA A 138 9.11 -8.70 -7.84
C ALA A 138 10.36 -8.07 -8.45
N SER A 139 11.21 -7.42 -7.65
CA SER A 139 12.44 -6.79 -8.12
C SER A 139 13.49 -7.81 -8.57
N ASN A 140 13.54 -8.99 -7.97
CA ASN A 140 14.45 -10.04 -8.41
C ASN A 140 13.97 -10.66 -9.74
N HIS A 141 12.66 -10.90 -9.84
CA HIS A 141 12.05 -11.42 -11.05
C HIS A 141 12.14 -10.44 -12.22
N SER A 142 11.95 -9.13 -11.97
CA SER A 142 12.04 -8.08 -12.99
C SER A 142 13.41 -8.02 -13.67
N MET A 143 14.47 -8.36 -12.92
CA MET A 143 15.86 -8.37 -13.41
C MET A 143 16.26 -9.69 -14.05
N ASP A 144 15.47 -10.76 -13.91
CA ASP A 144 15.80 -12.09 -14.45
C ASP A 144 15.26 -12.25 -15.87
N SER A 145 16.17 -12.17 -16.85
CA SER A 145 15.88 -12.39 -18.28
C SER A 145 15.39 -13.80 -18.63
N ASN A 146 15.62 -14.80 -17.77
CA ASN A 146 15.21 -16.18 -18.00
C ASN A 146 13.89 -16.52 -17.32
N PHE A 147 13.41 -15.66 -16.42
CA PHE A 147 12.16 -15.87 -15.72
C PHE A 147 10.98 -15.75 -16.68
N ASP A 148 10.11 -16.76 -16.68
CA ASP A 148 8.90 -16.76 -17.50
C ASP A 148 7.79 -16.03 -16.74
N SER A 149 7.91 -14.69 -16.70
CA SER A 149 7.05 -13.81 -15.90
C SER A 149 5.58 -13.82 -16.34
N PRO A 150 4.64 -13.42 -15.46
CA PRO A 150 3.26 -13.12 -15.84
C PRO A 150 3.16 -12.23 -17.09
N TYR A 151 3.96 -11.16 -17.16
CA TYR A 151 4.02 -10.26 -18.32
C TYR A 151 4.44 -10.99 -19.60
N SER A 152 5.54 -11.76 -19.56
CA SER A 152 6.03 -12.51 -20.71
C SER A 152 5.01 -13.55 -21.19
N LEU A 153 4.31 -14.21 -20.27
CA LEU A 153 3.23 -15.14 -20.58
C LEU A 153 2.07 -14.44 -21.30
N GLU A 154 1.64 -13.29 -20.79
CA GLU A 154 0.55 -12.52 -21.39
C GLU A 154 0.94 -11.97 -22.77
N ALA A 155 2.14 -11.38 -22.90
CA ALA A 155 2.68 -10.89 -24.16
C ALA A 155 2.57 -11.95 -25.27
N ARG A 156 3.02 -13.17 -24.98
CA ARG A 156 2.95 -14.30 -25.92
C ARG A 156 1.52 -14.70 -26.24
N SER A 157 0.61 -14.69 -25.25
CA SER A 157 -0.81 -14.99 -25.47
C SER A 157 -1.49 -13.98 -26.41
N LYS A 158 -1.02 -12.73 -26.40
CA LYS A 158 -1.49 -11.63 -27.26
C LYS A 158 -0.78 -11.60 -28.63
N GLY A 159 0.14 -12.53 -28.88
CA GLY A 159 0.87 -12.65 -30.15
C GLY A 159 2.20 -11.90 -30.21
N PHE A 160 2.63 -11.27 -29.12
CA PHE A 160 3.95 -10.67 -28.99
C PHE A 160 4.95 -11.74 -28.53
N ASP A 161 5.42 -12.55 -29.47
CA ASP A 161 6.41 -13.60 -29.23
C ASP A 161 7.59 -13.45 -30.20
N VAL A 162 8.64 -14.25 -30.00
CA VAL A 162 9.81 -14.22 -30.88
C VAL A 162 9.44 -14.56 -32.33
N PRO A 163 10.17 -14.02 -33.33
CA PRO A 163 9.96 -14.37 -34.73
C PRO A 163 9.97 -15.89 -34.96
N ILE A 164 9.22 -16.35 -35.97
CA ILE A 164 8.94 -17.78 -36.16
C ILE A 164 10.19 -18.66 -36.28
N TRP A 165 11.28 -18.13 -36.84
CA TRP A 165 12.56 -18.84 -36.95
C TRP A 165 13.20 -19.13 -35.58
N ARG A 166 13.06 -18.22 -34.60
CA ARG A 166 13.48 -18.44 -33.21
C ARG A 166 12.56 -19.40 -32.47
N LYS A 167 11.25 -19.34 -32.76
CA LYS A 167 10.25 -20.26 -32.20
C LYS A 167 10.49 -21.71 -32.61
N ILE A 168 10.89 -21.94 -33.87
CA ILE A 168 11.30 -23.26 -34.38
C ILE A 168 12.55 -23.78 -33.64
N LEU A 169 13.43 -22.88 -33.19
CA LEU A 169 14.60 -23.22 -32.36
C LEU A 169 14.25 -23.40 -30.86
N GLY A 170 12.97 -23.40 -30.50
CA GLY A 170 12.50 -23.57 -29.12
C GLY A 170 12.65 -22.32 -28.24
N MET A 171 13.01 -21.18 -28.81
CA MET A 171 13.08 -19.91 -28.08
C MET A 171 11.68 -19.32 -27.91
N LYS A 172 11.47 -18.61 -26.80
CA LYS A 172 10.24 -17.87 -26.49
C LYS A 172 10.61 -16.52 -25.88
N LEU A 173 9.71 -15.53 -25.95
CA LEU A 173 9.90 -14.30 -25.19
C LEU A 173 9.90 -14.64 -23.69
N THR A 174 11.00 -14.37 -22.97
CA THR A 174 11.12 -14.54 -21.52
C THR A 174 11.72 -13.28 -20.91
N GLY A 175 11.60 -13.17 -19.60
CA GLY A 175 12.16 -12.09 -18.81
C GLY A 175 11.11 -11.43 -17.92
N GLY A 176 11.55 -10.95 -16.77
CA GLY A 176 10.78 -9.97 -16.01
C GLY A 176 10.65 -8.61 -16.73
N LYS A 177 9.71 -7.80 -16.27
CA LYS A 177 9.48 -6.42 -16.71
C LYS A 177 10.14 -5.47 -15.73
N LEU A 178 11.14 -4.71 -16.17
CA LEU A 178 11.75 -3.66 -15.37
C LEU A 178 10.73 -2.53 -15.14
N ASP A 179 10.29 -2.35 -13.90
CA ASP A 179 9.26 -1.38 -13.55
C ASP A 179 9.38 -0.87 -12.11
N ASP A 180 8.68 0.22 -11.81
CA ASP A 180 8.51 0.73 -10.46
C ASP A 180 7.56 -0.18 -9.66
N ILE A 181 8.08 -0.76 -8.57
CA ILE A 181 7.34 -1.73 -7.74
C ILE A 181 6.85 -1.04 -6.47
N THR A 182 5.54 -0.88 -6.36
CA THR A 182 4.87 -0.46 -5.12
C THR A 182 4.07 -1.61 -4.55
N VAL A 183 4.23 -1.90 -3.26
CA VAL A 183 3.46 -2.92 -2.54
C VAL A 183 2.88 -2.34 -1.26
N VAL A 184 1.56 -2.40 -1.14
CA VAL A 184 0.82 -2.11 0.09
C VAL A 184 0.15 -3.39 0.55
N LYS A 185 0.51 -3.87 1.74
CA LYS A 185 -0.15 -5.01 2.39
C LYS A 185 -0.94 -4.49 3.58
N GLU A 186 -2.13 -5.02 3.78
CA GLU A 186 -2.97 -4.73 4.94
C GLU A 186 -3.55 -6.03 5.50
N LEU A 187 -3.56 -6.16 6.83
CA LEU A 187 -4.24 -7.23 7.53
C LEU A 187 -5.51 -6.65 8.16
N TRP A 188 -6.66 -7.25 7.87
CA TRP A 188 -7.89 -6.81 8.47
C TRP A 188 -8.07 -7.40 9.88
N SER A 189 -8.19 -6.51 10.87
CA SER A 189 -8.53 -6.87 12.25
C SER A 189 -9.58 -5.93 12.79
N ARG A 190 -10.56 -6.44 13.53
CA ARG A 190 -11.51 -5.59 14.26
C ARG A 190 -10.94 -5.28 15.64
N HIS A 191 -10.98 -4.01 16.05
CA HIS A 191 -10.70 -3.67 17.44
C HIS A 191 -11.88 -4.14 18.32
N GLU A 192 -11.74 -5.33 18.90
CA GLU A 192 -12.79 -6.03 19.66
C GLU A 192 -13.45 -5.13 20.73
N ALA A 193 -12.64 -4.44 21.53
CA ALA A 193 -13.12 -3.52 22.55
C ALA A 193 -13.91 -2.33 21.96
N GLY A 194 -13.41 -1.75 20.87
CA GLY A 194 -14.04 -0.62 20.19
C GLY A 194 -15.40 -0.98 19.60
N MET A 195 -15.48 -2.16 18.99
CA MET A 195 -16.71 -2.71 18.42
C MET A 195 -17.70 -3.12 19.52
N HIS A 196 -17.24 -3.72 20.60
CA HIS A 196 -18.08 -4.06 21.75
C HIS A 196 -18.75 -2.83 22.36
N ILE A 197 -17.97 -1.77 22.60
CA ILE A 197 -18.47 -0.50 23.14
C ILE A 197 -19.45 0.15 22.14
N TYR A 198 -19.08 0.21 20.86
CA TYR A 198 -19.92 0.80 19.81
C TYR A 198 -21.26 0.08 19.69
N ALA A 199 -21.25 -1.26 19.58
CA ALA A 199 -22.45 -2.08 19.43
C ALA A 199 -23.38 -1.93 20.65
N ARG A 200 -22.82 -2.02 21.86
CA ARG A 200 -23.62 -1.93 23.11
C ARG A 200 -24.21 -0.54 23.33
N ALA A 201 -23.49 0.51 22.98
CA ALA A 201 -23.99 1.89 23.11
C ALA A 201 -25.07 2.20 22.06
N SER A 202 -24.83 1.79 20.80
CA SER A 202 -25.79 1.96 19.70
C SER A 202 -27.09 1.20 19.95
N ALA A 203 -27.02 -0.04 20.45
CA ALA A 203 -28.20 -0.83 20.81
C ALA A 203 -29.06 -0.18 21.92
N LYS A 204 -28.48 0.72 22.72
CA LYS A 204 -29.17 1.49 23.75
C LYS A 204 -29.62 2.88 23.28
N GLY A 205 -29.55 3.16 21.98
CA GLY A 205 -29.91 4.45 21.39
C GLY A 205 -28.96 5.60 21.74
N LYS A 206 -27.75 5.31 22.24
CA LYS A 206 -26.77 6.33 22.59
C LYS A 206 -25.91 6.68 21.38
N ARG A 207 -25.68 7.98 21.15
CA ARG A 207 -24.66 8.45 20.21
C ARG A 207 -23.28 8.05 20.74
N VAL A 208 -22.47 7.40 19.91
CA VAL A 208 -21.15 6.91 20.30
C VAL A 208 -20.12 7.11 19.19
N GLN A 209 -18.93 7.57 19.58
CA GLN A 209 -17.74 7.63 18.74
C GLN A 209 -16.66 6.79 19.42
N SER A 210 -16.13 5.80 18.70
CA SER A 210 -15.12 4.87 19.21
C SER A 210 -13.85 5.04 18.38
N ASN A 211 -12.91 5.84 18.89
CA ASN A 211 -11.63 6.12 18.22
C ASN A 211 -10.61 5.05 18.62
N MET A 212 -10.29 4.14 17.71
CA MET A 212 -9.38 3.02 17.97
C MET A 212 -7.99 3.27 17.37
N GLY A 213 -7.13 2.25 17.32
CA GLY A 213 -5.77 2.36 16.79
C GLY A 213 -5.74 2.80 15.32
N ALA A 214 -4.59 3.33 14.91
CA ALA A 214 -4.30 3.74 13.54
C ALA A 214 -2.90 3.26 13.14
N LYS A 215 -2.69 3.06 11.83
CA LYS A 215 -1.36 2.92 11.22
C LYS A 215 -1.00 4.25 10.56
N ASN A 216 -0.18 5.05 11.24
CA ASN A 216 0.17 6.38 10.75
C ASN A 216 1.40 6.29 9.86
N ASN A 217 1.29 6.85 8.65
CA ASN A 217 2.38 6.86 7.67
C ASN A 217 2.85 8.31 7.44
N ALA A 218 4.15 8.50 7.20
CA ALA A 218 4.70 9.76 6.70
C ALA A 218 5.33 9.54 5.33
N ILE A 219 5.15 10.51 4.44
CA ILE A 219 5.83 10.57 3.15
C ILE A 219 6.75 11.78 3.19
N VAL A 220 8.03 11.57 2.97
CA VAL A 220 9.07 12.60 2.95
C VAL A 220 9.47 12.86 1.52
N MET A 221 9.24 14.09 1.06
CA MET A 221 9.60 14.55 -0.28
C MET A 221 11.06 15.00 -0.35
N PRO A 222 11.71 14.97 -1.54
CA PRO A 222 13.12 15.35 -1.68
C PRO A 222 13.43 16.81 -1.32
N ASP A 223 12.43 17.69 -1.39
CA ASP A 223 12.51 19.11 -1.07
C ASP A 223 12.16 19.43 0.40
N ALA A 224 11.83 18.41 1.20
CA ALA A 224 11.55 18.59 2.62
C ALA A 224 12.82 19.04 3.37
N ASN A 225 12.66 20.00 4.30
CA ASN A 225 13.78 20.42 5.14
C ASN A 225 14.27 19.23 5.99
N GLU A 226 15.52 18.83 5.75
CA GLU A 226 16.07 17.59 6.30
C GLU A 226 16.07 17.57 7.83
N ASP A 227 16.66 18.58 8.49
CA ASP A 227 16.79 18.59 9.94
C ASP A 227 15.43 18.65 10.66
N ALA A 228 14.50 19.47 10.15
CA ALA A 228 13.15 19.54 10.69
C ALA A 228 12.40 18.21 10.52
N THR A 229 12.55 17.58 9.35
CA THR A 229 11.94 16.30 9.04
C THR A 229 12.46 15.20 9.96
N LEU A 230 13.78 15.07 10.10
CA LEU A 230 14.38 14.05 10.94
C LEU A 230 13.98 14.22 12.41
N ASN A 231 13.94 15.44 12.93
CA ASN A 231 13.47 15.72 14.28
C ASN A 231 12.00 15.33 14.47
N ALA A 232 11.14 15.65 13.50
CA ALA A 232 9.72 15.28 13.53
C ALA A 232 9.52 13.77 13.47
N LEU A 233 10.27 13.06 12.62
CA LEU A 233 10.20 11.60 12.51
C LEU A 233 10.62 10.91 13.80
N VAL A 234 11.71 11.36 14.42
CA VAL A 234 12.18 10.80 15.69
C VAL A 234 11.14 11.03 16.80
N ALA A 235 10.58 12.24 16.90
CA ALA A 235 9.54 12.55 17.88
C ALA A 235 8.24 11.77 17.63
N ALA A 236 7.82 11.63 16.37
CA ALA A 236 6.59 10.94 16.00
C ALA A 236 6.70 9.41 16.12
N GLY A 237 7.85 8.83 15.80
CA GLY A 237 8.08 7.39 15.88
C GLY A 237 8.43 6.91 17.29
N PHE A 238 9.38 7.57 17.96
CA PHE A 238 9.86 7.13 19.27
C PHE A 238 9.10 7.77 20.43
N GLY A 239 8.51 8.95 20.27
CA GLY A 239 7.87 9.69 21.36
C GLY A 239 6.90 8.83 22.19
N ALA A 240 7.01 8.91 23.52
CA ALA A 240 6.28 8.06 24.47
C ALA A 240 6.43 6.54 24.20
N ALA A 241 7.63 6.12 23.80
CA ALA A 241 7.97 4.75 23.42
C ALA A 241 7.09 4.20 22.28
N GLY A 242 6.61 5.06 21.39
CA GLY A 242 5.72 4.68 20.28
C GLY A 242 4.30 4.28 20.72
N GLN A 243 3.95 4.41 22.00
CA GLN A 243 2.65 3.99 22.54
C GLN A 243 1.58 5.10 22.44
N ARG A 244 1.65 5.92 21.39
CA ARG A 244 0.61 6.89 21.04
C ARG A 244 -0.17 6.33 19.85
N CYS A 245 -1.49 6.47 19.85
CA CYS A 245 -2.30 6.12 18.67
C CYS A 245 -1.92 6.95 17.42
N MET A 246 -1.29 8.10 17.60
CA MET A 246 -0.75 8.97 16.55
C MET A 246 0.75 8.71 16.26
N ALA A 247 1.37 7.71 16.90
CA ALA A 247 2.77 7.39 16.65
C ALA A 247 2.96 6.94 15.21
N LEU A 248 4.04 7.41 14.58
CA LEU A 248 4.36 7.07 13.22
C LEU A 248 4.79 5.59 13.15
N SER A 249 4.07 4.79 12.39
CA SER A 249 4.41 3.37 12.17
C SER A 249 5.25 3.14 10.92
N THR A 250 5.13 3.99 9.91
CA THR A 250 5.85 3.84 8.64
C THR A 250 6.30 5.20 8.11
N VAL A 251 7.49 5.26 7.52
CA VAL A 251 7.95 6.41 6.74
C VAL A 251 8.40 5.97 5.36
N VAL A 252 8.00 6.73 4.34
CA VAL A 252 8.40 6.55 2.94
C VAL A 252 9.22 7.76 2.52
N PHE A 253 10.46 7.53 2.07
CA PHE A 253 11.32 8.57 1.52
C PHE A 253 11.28 8.52 -0.01
N VAL A 254 10.68 9.54 -0.62
CA VAL A 254 10.61 9.66 -2.08
C VAL A 254 12.00 10.03 -2.60
N GLY A 255 12.53 9.26 -3.55
CA GLY A 255 13.90 9.44 -4.08
C GLY A 255 15.02 8.83 -3.23
N GLY A 256 14.68 8.16 -2.11
CA GLY A 256 15.62 7.38 -1.29
C GLY A 256 16.19 8.12 -0.07
N LEU A 257 16.71 7.33 0.89
CA LEU A 257 17.14 7.79 2.22
C LEU A 257 18.63 8.19 2.32
N LYS A 258 19.45 7.89 1.29
CA LYS A 258 20.92 7.83 1.40
C LYS A 258 21.60 9.08 1.97
N SER A 259 21.05 10.28 1.75
CA SER A 259 21.63 11.53 2.28
C SER A 259 21.43 11.71 3.79
N CYS A 260 20.37 11.12 4.35
CA CYS A 260 19.89 11.45 5.70
C CYS A 260 20.01 10.28 6.70
N GLU A 261 20.37 9.09 6.22
CA GLU A 261 20.41 7.84 7.02
C GLU A 261 21.25 7.98 8.29
N ASN A 262 22.51 8.40 8.15
CA ASN A 262 23.43 8.55 9.29
C ASN A 262 22.89 9.55 10.32
N LYS A 263 22.34 10.67 9.86
CA LYS A 263 21.77 11.72 10.70
C LYS A 263 20.52 11.27 11.45
N LEU A 264 19.72 10.38 10.86
CA LEU A 264 18.56 9.78 11.52
C LEU A 264 19.02 8.80 12.61
N VAL A 265 19.99 7.94 12.29
CA VAL A 265 20.58 6.97 13.23
C VAL A 265 21.23 7.69 14.42
N GLU A 266 21.97 8.77 14.19
CA GLU A 266 22.59 9.57 15.23
C GLU A 266 21.56 10.17 16.19
N ARG A 267 20.48 10.75 15.65
CA ARG A 267 19.39 11.31 16.47
C ARG A 267 18.68 10.24 17.28
N ALA A 268 18.43 9.07 16.70
CA ALA A 268 17.82 7.95 17.42
C ALA A 268 18.73 7.45 18.56
N LYS A 269 20.04 7.36 18.33
CA LYS A 269 21.04 6.97 19.35
C LYS A 269 21.19 8.01 20.47
N ALA A 270 20.91 9.27 20.20
CA ALA A 270 21.00 10.34 21.19
C ALA A 270 19.85 10.30 22.23
N LEU A 271 18.78 9.55 21.97
CA LEU A 271 17.64 9.44 22.89
C LEU A 271 18.03 8.73 24.19
N LYS A 272 17.75 9.38 25.33
CA LYS A 272 17.99 8.86 26.67
C LYS A 272 16.81 8.01 27.13
N VAL A 273 17.02 6.69 27.13
CA VAL A 273 16.05 5.71 27.63
C VAL A 273 16.25 5.49 29.13
N ASN A 274 15.21 5.64 29.94
CA ASN A 274 15.23 5.33 31.37
C ASN A 274 13.83 4.99 31.92
N ALA A 275 13.65 5.03 33.24
CA ALA A 275 12.38 4.72 33.90
C ALA A 275 11.24 5.73 33.63
N GLY A 276 11.51 6.84 32.93
CA GLY A 276 10.55 7.91 32.64
C GLY A 276 10.34 8.92 33.78
N THR A 277 11.02 8.73 34.90
CA THR A 277 10.95 9.60 36.10
C THR A 277 12.08 10.62 36.17
N GLU A 278 13.13 10.45 35.37
CA GLU A 278 14.29 11.34 35.36
C GLU A 278 14.03 12.58 34.50
N PRO A 279 14.44 13.80 34.92
CA PRO A 279 14.20 15.03 34.16
C PRO A 279 14.75 15.04 32.73
N ASN A 280 15.78 14.23 32.47
CA ASN A 280 16.46 14.15 31.18
C ASN A 280 16.06 12.89 30.38
N ALA A 281 14.92 12.28 30.68
CA ALA A 281 14.39 11.12 29.97
C ALA A 281 13.74 11.54 28.64
N ASP A 282 14.19 10.95 27.53
CA ASP A 282 13.50 11.08 26.24
C ASP A 282 12.48 9.94 26.04
N LEU A 283 12.80 8.75 26.58
CA LEU A 283 12.00 7.52 26.43
C LEU A 283 11.82 6.79 27.76
N GLY A 284 10.57 6.52 28.10
CA GLY A 284 10.18 5.66 29.22
C GLY A 284 9.98 4.20 28.80
N PRO A 285 9.66 3.30 29.76
CA PRO A 285 9.35 1.91 29.46
C PRO A 285 8.02 1.75 28.74
N VAL A 286 7.85 0.62 28.05
CA VAL A 286 6.53 0.16 27.59
C VAL A 286 5.64 -0.23 28.77
N ILE A 287 4.32 -0.20 28.58
CA ILE A 287 3.34 -0.29 29.67
C ILE A 287 3.36 -1.63 30.43
N SER A 288 3.72 -2.72 29.77
CA SER A 288 3.68 -4.06 30.35
C SER A 288 4.75 -4.97 29.73
N LYS A 289 5.01 -6.11 30.38
CA LYS A 289 5.90 -7.14 29.82
C LYS A 289 5.33 -7.71 28.51
N GLN A 290 4.02 -7.89 28.44
CA GLN A 290 3.34 -8.36 27.24
C GLN A 290 3.48 -7.39 26.07
N ALA A 291 3.56 -6.07 26.32
CA ALA A 291 3.81 -5.08 25.27
C ALA A 291 5.27 -5.04 24.79
N LYS A 292 6.19 -5.68 25.53
CA LYS A 292 7.61 -5.77 25.18
C LYS A 292 7.93 -6.99 24.31
N GLU A 293 7.20 -8.09 24.53
CA GLU A 293 7.33 -9.38 23.83
C GLU A 293 6.74 -9.32 22.43
#